data_AF-A0A4U7DAS6-F1
#
_entry.id   AF-A0A4U7DAS6-F1
#
_cell.length_a   1.000
_cell.length_b   1.000
_cell.length_c   1.000
_cell.angle_alpha   90.00
_cell.angle_beta   90.00
_cell.angle_gamma   90.00
#
_symmetry.space_group_name_H-M   'P 1'
#
loop_
_entity.id
_entity.type
_entity.pdbx_description
1 polymer ?
#
loop_
_entity_poly.entity_id
_entity_poly.type
_entity_poly.pdbx_seq_one_letter_code
_entity_poly.pdbx_strand_id
1 'polypeptide(L)' 'REDLERLAELPGKVRLVKGAYDEPADISYKKKARVDESYRDCLAYMFEAFDDGVAVGSHDPAMIEHAAELHAEHGT' A
#
# COMPACT_ATOMS: atom_id res chain seq x y z
N ARG A 1 1.39 8.81 -4.37
CA ARG A 1 1.46 9.00 -2.90
C ARG A 1 0.54 10.10 -2.43
N GLU A 2 0.31 11.17 -3.22
CA GLU A 2 -0.60 12.28 -2.91
C GLU A 2 -1.92 11.87 -2.21
N ASP A 3 -2.63 10.87 -2.72
CA ASP A 3 -3.89 10.43 -2.09
C ASP A 3 -3.69 9.82 -0.70
N LEU A 4 -2.61 9.07 -0.48
CA LEU A 4 -2.30 8.50 0.84
C LEU A 4 -1.93 9.62 1.83
N GLU A 5 -1.16 10.61 1.38
CA GLU A 5 -0.79 11.78 2.19
C GLU A 5 -2.03 12.55 2.64
N ARG A 6 -3.02 12.71 1.74
CA ARG A 6 -4.30 13.35 2.06
C ARG A 6 -5.18 12.51 2.98
N LEU A 7 -5.08 11.19 2.91
CA LEU A 7 -5.88 10.26 3.72
C LEU A 7 -5.28 10.02 5.11
N ALA A 8 -3.96 10.16 5.28
CA ALA A 8 -3.27 9.94 6.55
C ALA A 8 -3.79 10.84 7.68
N GLU A 9 -4.23 12.06 7.34
CA GLU A 9 -4.78 13.03 8.32
C GLU A 9 -6.25 12.77 8.70
N LEU A 10 -6.92 11.81 8.04
CA LEU A 10 -8.33 11.55 8.24
C LEU A 10 -8.55 10.29 9.09
N PRO A 11 -9.56 10.28 9.98
CA PRO A 11 -9.90 9.09 10.74
C PRO A 11 -10.43 7.99 9.81
N GLY A 12 -10.00 6.75 10.04
CA GLY A 12 -10.50 5.59 9.32
C GLY A 12 -9.40 4.69 8.75
N LYS A 13 -9.81 3.44 8.45
CA LYS A 13 -8.90 2.43 7.93
C LYS A 13 -8.87 2.44 6.40
N VAL A 14 -7.67 2.48 5.82
CA VAL A 14 -7.46 2.32 4.38
C VAL A 14 -6.97 0.91 4.08
N ARG A 15 -7.54 0.29 3.05
CA ARG A 15 -7.09 -1.01 2.52
C ARG A 15 -6.33 -0.84 1.22
N LEU A 16 -5.06 -1.20 1.20
CA LEU A 16 -4.21 -1.10 0.03
C LEU A 16 -4.30 -2.36 -0.84
N VAL A 17 -4.63 -2.18 -2.13
CA VAL A 17 -4.72 -3.23 -3.15
C VAL A 17 -3.93 -2.83 -4.41
N LYS A 18 -3.49 -3.80 -5.23
CA LYS A 18 -2.78 -3.52 -6.50
C LYS A 18 -3.70 -2.97 -7.61
N GLY A 19 -4.99 -3.21 -7.51
CA GLY A 19 -5.97 -2.90 -8.56
C GLY A 19 -6.55 -4.16 -9.20
N ALA A 20 -7.79 -4.09 -9.67
CA ALA A 20 -8.54 -5.22 -10.22
C ALA A 20 -9.07 -4.97 -11.65
N TYR A 21 -8.78 -3.80 -12.22
CA TYR A 21 -9.29 -3.34 -13.51
C TYR A 21 -8.16 -3.20 -14.54
N ASP A 22 -8.49 -3.31 -15.82
CA ASP A 22 -7.57 -3.05 -16.94
C ASP A 22 -7.65 -1.58 -17.37
N GLU A 23 -7.00 -0.73 -16.58
CA GLU A 23 -6.95 0.72 -16.80
C GLU A 23 -5.99 1.09 -17.93
N PRO A 24 -6.19 2.17 -18.70
CA PRO A 24 -5.23 2.59 -19.72
C PRO A 24 -3.85 2.99 -19.14
N ALA A 25 -2.81 2.95 -19.99
CA ALA A 25 -1.41 3.08 -19.57
C ALA A 25 -0.99 4.51 -19.17
N ASP A 26 -1.81 5.50 -19.48
CA ASP A 26 -1.66 6.89 -19.08
C ASP A 26 -1.95 7.11 -17.58
N ILE A 27 -2.78 6.26 -16.97
CA ILE A 27 -3.14 6.33 -15.55
C ILE A 27 -2.71 5.12 -14.73
N SER A 28 -2.08 4.11 -15.35
CA SER A 28 -1.72 2.87 -14.67
C SER A 28 -0.34 2.32 -15.05
N TYR A 29 0.33 1.71 -14.08
CA TYR A 29 1.55 0.96 -14.35
C TYR A 29 1.22 -0.39 -15.00
N LYS A 30 1.74 -0.61 -16.21
CA LYS A 30 1.51 -1.86 -16.96
C LYS A 30 2.46 -3.00 -16.61
N LYS A 31 3.64 -2.69 -16.08
CA LYS A 31 4.63 -3.72 -15.70
C LYS A 31 4.36 -4.19 -14.27
N LYS A 32 4.15 -5.50 -14.09
CA LYS A 32 3.96 -6.12 -12.76
C LYS A 32 5.02 -5.69 -11.75
N ALA A 33 6.30 -5.70 -12.13
CA ALA A 33 7.39 -5.28 -11.25
C ALA A 33 7.23 -3.82 -10.76
N ARG A 34 6.72 -2.92 -11.61
CA ARG A 34 6.49 -1.52 -11.24
C ARG A 34 5.26 -1.36 -10.34
N VAL A 35 4.22 -2.16 -10.56
CA VAL A 35 3.05 -2.24 -9.65
C VAL A 35 3.48 -2.75 -8.28
N ASP A 36 4.31 -3.80 -8.25
CA ASP A 36 4.81 -4.42 -7.01
C ASP A 36 5.72 -3.44 -6.24
N GLU A 37 6.61 -2.72 -6.92
CA GLU A 37 7.42 -1.64 -6.33
C GLU A 37 6.55 -0.52 -5.75
N SER A 38 5.61 0.00 -6.53
CA SER A 38 4.69 1.05 -6.06
C SER A 38 3.82 0.59 -4.89
N TYR A 39 3.44 -0.68 -4.83
CA TYR A 39 2.68 -1.24 -3.71
C TYR A 39 3.53 -1.24 -2.44
N ARG A 40 4.81 -1.68 -2.52
CA ARG A 40 5.74 -1.66 -1.37
C ARG A 40 5.95 -0.24 -0.85
N ASP A 41 6.22 0.71 -1.75
CA ASP A 41 6.44 2.12 -1.38
C ASP A 41 5.23 2.74 -0.69
N CYS A 42 4.03 2.49 -1.23
CA CYS A 42 2.78 2.94 -0.62
C CYS A 42 2.54 2.27 0.73
N LEU A 43 2.81 0.97 0.83
CA LEU A 43 2.61 0.21 2.07
C LEU A 43 3.52 0.73 3.18
N ALA A 44 4.81 0.90 2.92
CA ALA A 44 5.78 1.44 3.87
C ALA A 44 5.34 2.81 4.40
N TYR A 45 4.91 3.71 3.50
CA TYR A 45 4.38 5.01 3.90
C TYR A 45 3.14 4.89 4.79
N MET A 46 2.23 3.96 4.51
CA MET A 46 1.05 3.78 5.35
C MET A 46 1.41 3.34 6.77
N PHE A 47 2.41 2.47 6.94
CA PHE A 47 2.89 2.07 8.28
C PHE A 47 3.58 3.22 9.02
N GLU A 48 4.22 4.14 8.31
CA GLU A 48 4.84 5.33 8.90
C GLU A 48 3.80 6.38 9.34
N ALA A 49 2.73 6.57 8.56
CA ALA A 49 1.87 7.75 8.67
C ALA A 49 0.45 7.49 9.20
N PHE A 50 -0.04 6.24 9.23
CA PHE A 50 -1.42 5.95 9.62
C PHE A 50 -1.51 5.41 11.06
N ASP A 51 -2.29 6.07 11.90
CA ASP A 51 -2.47 5.68 13.31
C ASP A 51 -3.51 4.55 13.52
N ASP A 52 -4.51 4.42 12.64
CA ASP A 52 -5.63 3.47 12.78
C ASP A 52 -5.31 2.03 12.29
N GLY A 53 -4.04 1.78 11.97
CA GLY A 53 -3.52 0.52 11.43
C GLY A 53 -3.78 0.35 9.93
N VAL A 54 -2.98 -0.53 9.31
CA VAL A 54 -2.93 -0.70 7.85
C VAL A 54 -3.61 -2.01 7.43
N ALA A 55 -4.57 -1.93 6.49
CA ALA A 55 -5.20 -3.13 5.93
C ALA A 55 -4.52 -3.56 4.61
N VAL A 56 -3.94 -4.76 4.61
CA VAL A 56 -3.18 -5.31 3.47
C VAL A 56 -4.08 -6.17 2.59
N GLY A 57 -4.42 -5.69 1.39
CA GLY A 57 -5.21 -6.42 0.41
C GLY A 57 -4.35 -7.06 -0.69
N SER A 58 -3.62 -8.12 -0.35
CA SER A 58 -2.77 -8.86 -1.29
C SER A 58 -2.72 -10.35 -0.95
N HIS A 59 -2.59 -11.19 -1.98
CA HIS A 59 -2.25 -12.62 -1.83
C HIS A 59 -0.79 -12.92 -2.18
N ASP A 60 -0.02 -11.90 -2.53
CA ASP A 60 1.39 -12.02 -2.89
C ASP A 60 2.23 -12.28 -1.63
N PRO A 61 2.87 -13.44 -1.47
CA PRO A 61 3.63 -13.77 -0.26
C PRO A 61 4.71 -12.75 0.07
N ALA A 62 5.35 -12.18 -0.95
CA ALA A 62 6.42 -11.20 -0.76
C ALA A 62 5.91 -9.85 -0.24
N MET A 63 4.63 -9.52 -0.48
CA MET A 63 3.99 -8.33 0.09
C MET A 63 3.48 -8.59 1.51
N ILE A 64 3.03 -9.81 1.79
CA ILE A 64 2.60 -10.23 3.12
C ILE A 64 3.79 -10.24 4.09
N GLU A 65 4.93 -10.80 3.67
CA GLU A 65 6.17 -10.80 4.44
C GLU A 65 6.65 -9.37 4.72
N HIS A 66 6.66 -8.52 3.69
CA HIS A 66 7.04 -7.12 3.85
C HIS A 66 6.11 -6.35 4.81
N ALA A 67 4.80 -6.61 4.77
CA ALA A 67 3.87 -6.02 5.73
C ALA A 67 4.15 -6.46 7.18
N ALA A 68 4.55 -7.73 7.37
CA ALA A 68 4.90 -8.24 8.68
C ALA A 68 6.20 -7.60 9.22
N GLU A 69 7.19 -7.36 8.35
CA GLU A 69 8.41 -6.62 8.68
C GLU A 69 8.07 -5.19 9.13
N LEU A 70 7.26 -4.47 8.35
CA LEU A 70 6.84 -3.10 8.67
C LEU A 70 6.04 -3.03 9.98
N HIS A 71 5.15 -4.00 10.21
CA HIS A 71 4.43 -4.11 11.48
C HIS A 71 5.39 -4.28 12.68
N ALA A 72 6.42 -5.11 12.53
CA ALA A 72 7.42 -5.31 13.58
C ALA A 72 8.26 -4.04 13.83
N GLU A 73 8.49 -3.22 12.81
CA GLU A 73 9.25 -1.97 12.90
C GLU A 73 8.43 -0.83 13.53
N HIS A 74 7.17 -0.65 13.10
CA HIS A 74 6.35 0.51 13.46
C HIS A 74 5.34 0.25 14.59
N GLY A 75 5.06 -1.01 14.91
CA GLY A 75 4.17 -1.39 16.02
C GLY A 75 2.69 -1.07 15.82
N THR A 76 2.26 -0.83 14.58
CA THR A 76 0.87 -0.52 14.19
C THR A 76 -0.07 -1.72 14.27
#